data_AF-A0A540LDC3-F1
#
_entry.id   AF-A0A540LDC3-F1
#
_cell.length_a   1.000
_cell.length_b   1.000
_cell.length_c   1.000
_cell.angle_alpha   90.00
_cell.angle_beta   90.00
_cell.angle_gamma   90.00
#
_symmetry.space_group_name_H-M   'P 1'
#
loop_
_entity.id
_entity.type
_entity.pdbx_description
1 polymer ?
#
loop_
_entity_poly.entity_id
_entity_poly.type
_entity_poly.pdbx_seq_one_letter_code
_entity_poly.pdbx_strand_id
1 'polypeptide(L)'
;MEKSKLSVIIFSATTMPLPIFYHINSSHVRKQQGSYADAFAQHEEHFKDNFQKVHKWRAALTQAANLSGFDNSKRTGREADLVKKIVENIWSKLIQILK
;
A
#
# COMPACT_ATOMS: atom_id res chain seq x y z
N MET A 1 -18.64 11.60 -6.05
CA MET A 1 -18.04 10.32 -6.52
C MET A 1 -16.54 10.54 -6.65
N GLU A 2 -15.82 10.35 -5.55
CA GLU A 2 -14.37 10.47 -5.54
C GLU A 2 -13.80 9.29 -6.34
N LYS A 3 -13.23 9.56 -7.52
CA LYS A 3 -12.62 8.54 -8.37
C LYS A 3 -11.58 7.79 -7.53
N SER A 4 -11.78 6.49 -7.34
CA SER A 4 -10.92 5.60 -6.56
C SER A 4 -9.46 5.72 -7.00
N LYS A 5 -8.71 6.61 -6.36
CA LYS A 5 -7.26 6.69 -6.49
C LYS A 5 -6.67 5.56 -5.67
N LEU A 6 -6.53 4.39 -6.28
CA LEU A 6 -5.70 3.31 -5.74
C LEU A 6 -4.24 3.72 -5.90
N SER A 7 -3.75 4.60 -5.02
CA SER A 7 -2.32 4.92 -4.93
C SER A 7 -1.73 4.19 -3.73
N VAL A 8 -1.41 2.92 -3.90
CA VAL A 8 -0.47 2.22 -3.01
C VAL A 8 0.88 2.26 -3.72
N ILE A 9 1.81 3.08 -3.23
CA ILE A 9 3.18 3.10 -3.73
C ILE A 9 3.96 2.09 -2.91
N ILE A 10 4.26 0.94 -3.52
CA ILE A 10 5.18 -0.04 -2.98
C ILE A 10 6.56 0.28 -3.53
N PHE A 11 7.42 0.91 -2.72
CA PHE A 11 8.82 1.06 -3.08
C PHE A 11 9.52 -0.29 -2.88
N SER A 12 10.08 -0.85 -3.95
CA SER A 12 11.01 -1.97 -3.90
C SER A 12 12.37 -1.47 -4.38
N ALA A 13 13.31 -1.31 -3.46
CA ALA A 13 14.68 -0.97 -3.82
C ALA A 13 15.59 -2.20 -3.81
N THR A 14 15.46 -3.14 -2.85
CA THR A 14 16.49 -4.20 -2.70
C THR A 14 16.08 -5.52 -2.01
N THR A 15 14.84 -5.76 -1.57
CA THR A 15 14.25 -7.11 -1.22
C THR A 15 13.00 -7.00 -0.36
N MET A 16 12.88 -5.96 0.47
CA MET A 16 11.74 -5.80 1.39
C MET A 16 10.91 -4.57 1.01
N PRO A 17 9.67 -4.77 0.51
CA PRO A 17 8.80 -3.65 0.16
C PRO A 17 8.44 -2.83 1.40
N LEU A 18 8.36 -1.51 1.23
CA LEU A 18 7.98 -0.58 2.29
C LEU A 18 6.62 0.05 1.96
N PRO A 19 5.51 -0.40 2.58
CA PRO A 19 4.20 0.18 2.33
C PRO A 19 4.08 1.58 2.94
N ILE A 20 3.48 2.50 2.19
CA ILE A 20 3.13 3.85 2.64
C ILE A 20 1.62 4.02 2.47
N PHE A 21 0.91 4.21 3.59
CA PHE A 21 -0.53 4.48 3.60
C PHE A 21 -0.76 5.97 3.75
N TYR A 22 -0.99 6.65 2.63
CA TYR A 22 -1.17 8.09 2.57
C TYR A 22 -2.66 8.43 2.43
N HIS A 23 -3.24 9.08 3.44
CA HIS A 23 -4.66 9.44 3.50
C HIS A 23 -5.63 8.26 3.39
N ILE A 24 -5.15 7.04 3.66
CA ILE A 24 -5.92 5.80 3.56
C ILE A 24 -5.74 5.02 4.84
N ASN A 25 -6.82 4.50 5.40
CA ASN A 25 -6.76 3.59 6.54
C ASN A 25 -6.15 2.25 6.09
N SER A 26 -5.00 1.89 6.67
CA SER A 26 -4.28 0.64 6.36
C SER A 26 -5.14 -0.61 6.54
N SER A 27 -6.14 -0.59 7.44
CA SER A 27 -7.10 -1.69 7.61
C SER A 27 -8.03 -1.89 6.40
N HIS A 28 -8.42 -0.81 5.70
CA HIS A 28 -9.23 -0.91 4.49
C HIS A 28 -8.44 -1.58 3.36
N VAL A 29 -7.14 -1.29 3.27
CA VAL A 29 -6.23 -1.94 2.31
C VAL A 29 -6.05 -3.42 2.66
N ARG A 30 -5.78 -3.72 3.94
CA ARG A 30 -5.51 -5.07 4.44
C ARG A 30 -6.70 -6.02 4.34
N LYS A 31 -7.90 -5.51 4.62
CA LYS A 31 -9.15 -6.29 4.63
C LYS A 31 -9.96 -6.11 3.34
N GLN A 32 -9.47 -5.31 2.39
CA GLN A 32 -10.16 -4.90 1.17
C GLN A 32 -11.59 -4.41 1.46
N GLN A 33 -11.70 -3.43 2.37
CA GLN A 33 -12.97 -2.81 2.81
C GLN A 33 -13.14 -1.40 2.22
N GLY A 34 -14.36 -0.86 2.30
CA GLY A 34 -14.70 0.45 1.73
C GLY A 34 -14.50 0.46 0.21
N SER A 35 -13.89 1.53 -0.32
CA SER A 35 -13.66 1.67 -1.77
C SER A 35 -12.84 0.55 -2.40
N TYR A 36 -12.04 -0.18 -1.62
CA TYR A 36 -11.32 -1.37 -2.10
C TYR A 36 -12.26 -2.53 -2.38
N ALA A 37 -13.31 -2.70 -1.56
CA ALA A 37 -14.33 -3.73 -1.80
C ALA A 37 -15.05 -3.47 -3.12
N ASP A 38 -15.49 -2.22 -3.33
CA ASP A 38 -16.19 -1.81 -4.56
C ASP A 38 -15.31 -1.99 -5.80
N ALA A 39 -14.02 -1.60 -5.71
CA ALA A 39 -13.06 -1.77 -6.79
C ALA A 39 -12.82 -3.25 -7.12
N PHE A 40 -12.66 -4.10 -6.11
CA PHE A 40 -12.48 -5.53 -6.35
C PHE A 40 -13.75 -6.20 -6.92
N ALA A 41 -14.95 -5.78 -6.51
CA ALA A 41 -16.19 -6.28 -7.10
C ALA A 41 -16.28 -5.93 -8.61
N GLN A 42 -15.94 -4.68 -8.98
CA GLN A 42 -15.88 -4.27 -10.39
C GLN A 42 -14.82 -5.05 -11.17
N HIS A 43 -13.65 -5.30 -10.57
CA HIS A 43 -12.61 -6.11 -11.21
C HIS A 43 -13.01 -7.59 -11.33
N GLU A 44 -13.73 -8.15 -10.38
CA GLU A 44 -14.25 -9.53 -10.46
C GLU A 44 -15.25 -9.67 -11.61
N GLU A 45 -16.10 -8.67 -11.84
CA GLU A 45 -17.00 -8.64 -12.99
C GLU A 45 -16.23 -8.49 -14.32
N HIS A 46 -15.30 -7.53 -14.38
CA HIS A 46 -14.52 -7.26 -15.59
C HIS A 46 -13.58 -8.40 -15.98
N PHE A 47 -13.03 -9.10 -14.99
CA PHE A 47 -12.14 -10.25 -15.17
C PHE A 47 -12.82 -11.57 -14.80
N LYS A 48 -14.12 -11.72 -15.05
CA LYS A 48 -14.90 -12.93 -14.74
C LYS A 48 -14.29 -14.22 -15.31
N ASP A 49 -13.70 -14.13 -16.50
CA ASP A 49 -13.03 -15.26 -17.17
C ASP A 49 -11.59 -15.50 -16.65
N ASN A 50 -11.10 -14.64 -15.75
CA ASN A 50 -9.77 -14.72 -15.14
C ASN A 50 -9.79 -14.33 -13.65
N PHE A 51 -10.69 -14.96 -12.89
CA PHE A 51 -10.84 -14.72 -11.45
C PHE A 51 -9.54 -14.93 -10.66
N GLN A 52 -8.67 -15.84 -11.12
CA GLN A 52 -7.37 -16.10 -10.50
C GLN A 52 -6.48 -14.86 -10.45
N LYS A 53 -6.55 -14.00 -11.48
CA LYS A 53 -5.80 -12.74 -11.52
C LYS A 53 -6.23 -11.80 -10.40
N VAL A 54 -7.54 -11.66 -10.20
CA VAL A 54 -8.09 -10.79 -9.15
C VAL A 54 -7.77 -11.34 -7.75
N HIS A 55 -7.82 -12.67 -7.57
CA HIS A 55 -7.39 -13.31 -6.33
C HIS A 55 -5.89 -13.06 -6.02
N LYS A 56 -5.02 -13.13 -7.02
CA LYS A 56 -3.59 -12.80 -6.85
C LYS A 56 -3.39 -11.35 -6.41
N TRP A 57 -4.17 -10.41 -6.96
CA TRP A 57 -4.12 -9.01 -6.54
C TRP A 57 -4.62 -8.80 -5.11
N ARG A 58 -5.74 -9.43 -4.72
CA ARG A 58 -6.23 -9.40 -3.32
C ARG A 58 -5.14 -9.93 -2.37
N ALA A 59 -4.56 -11.08 -2.68
CA ALA A 59 -3.51 -11.68 -1.88
C ALA A 59 -2.26 -10.78 -1.77
N ALA A 60 -1.79 -10.22 -2.89
CA ALA A 60 -0.64 -9.31 -2.91
C ALA A 60 -0.89 -8.05 -2.08
N LEU A 61 -2.09 -7.48 -2.18
CA LEU A 61 -2.44 -6.28 -1.43
C LEU A 61 -2.55 -6.56 0.08
N THR A 62 -3.15 -7.69 0.48
CA THR A 62 -3.17 -8.14 1.88
C THR A 62 -1.75 -8.36 2.41
N GLN A 63 -0.89 -9.05 1.65
CA GLN A 63 0.49 -9.30 2.05
C GLN A 63 1.26 -7.99 2.22
N ALA A 64 1.20 -7.08 1.23
CA ALA A 64 1.84 -5.78 1.32
C ALA A 64 1.33 -4.96 2.51
N ALA A 65 0.02 -4.99 2.79
CA ALA A 65 -0.58 -4.24 3.89
C ALA A 65 -0.35 -4.85 5.29
N ASN A 66 0.21 -6.06 5.35
CA ASN A 66 0.68 -6.69 6.58
C ASN A 66 2.15 -6.41 6.89
N LEU A 67 2.90 -5.79 5.96
CA LEU A 67 4.28 -5.40 6.20
C LEU A 67 4.37 -4.15 7.08
N SER A 68 5.47 -4.03 7.83
CA SER A 68 5.81 -2.82 8.56
C SER A 68 6.09 -1.67 7.60
N GLY A 69 5.48 -0.51 7.83
CA GLY A 69 5.66 0.66 6.98
C GLY A 69 5.16 1.94 7.64
N PHE A 70 4.82 2.92 6.81
CA PHE A 70 4.44 4.26 7.25
C PHE A 70 2.93 4.47 7.10
N ASP A 71 2.25 4.78 8.21
CA ASP A 71 0.81 5.06 8.23
C ASP A 71 0.57 6.57 8.48
N ASN A 72 0.03 7.25 7.48
CA ASN A 72 -0.43 8.64 7.54
C ASN A 72 -1.95 8.73 7.34
N SER A 73 -2.70 7.69 7.74
CA SER A 73 -4.16 7.67 7.69
C SER A 73 -4.81 8.77 8.53
N LYS A 74 -4.20 9.10 9.68
CA LYS A 74 -4.69 10.13 10.61
C LYS A 74 -4.33 11.56 10.20
N ARG A 75 -3.54 11.74 9.14
CA ARG A 75 -3.12 13.06 8.62
C ARG A 75 -2.50 13.95 9.69
N THR A 76 -1.76 13.35 10.62
CA THR A 76 -1.13 14.07 11.73
C THR A 76 0.23 14.62 11.33
N GLY A 77 0.43 15.93 11.44
CA GLY A 77 1.69 16.60 11.07
C GLY A 77 1.75 17.05 9.61
N ARG A 78 2.92 17.54 9.17
CA ARG A 78 3.14 17.98 7.78
C ARG A 78 3.65 16.82 6.93
N GLU A 79 3.28 16.81 5.65
CA GLU A 79 3.75 15.80 4.69
C GLU A 79 5.27 15.79 4.56
N ALA A 80 5.91 16.96 4.67
CA ALA A 80 7.37 17.08 4.70
C ALA A 80 8.01 16.26 5.83
N ASP A 81 7.35 16.18 6.99
CA ASP A 81 7.84 15.39 8.13
C ASP A 81 7.72 13.88 7.83
N LEU A 82 6.67 13.45 7.13
CA LEU A 82 6.53 12.06 6.65
C LEU A 82 7.61 11.72 5.63
N VAL A 83 7.81 12.56 4.62
CA VAL A 83 8.86 12.37 3.59
C VAL A 83 10.23 12.29 4.23
N LYS A 84 10.55 13.20 5.17
CA LYS A 84 11.81 13.17 5.91
C LYS A 84 12.04 11.83 6.61
N LYS A 85 11.03 11.34 7.35
CA LYS A 85 11.11 10.03 8.04
C LYS A 85 11.31 8.86 7.08
N ILE A 86 10.66 8.88 5.92
CA ILE A 86 10.81 7.85 4.89
C ILE A 86 12.25 7.86 4.35
N VAL A 87 12.79 9.03 4.00
CA VAL A 87 14.16 9.18 3.50
C VAL A 87 15.18 8.70 4.54
N GLU A 88 15.04 9.10 5.80
CA GLU A 88 15.91 8.67 6.90
C GLU A 88 15.88 7.15 7.11
N ASN A 89 14.70 6.53 6.99
CA ASN A 89 14.55 5.08 7.11
C ASN A 89 15.22 4.33 5.96
N ILE A 90 15.01 4.77 4.72
CA ILE A 90 15.64 4.20 3.52
C ILE A 90 17.16 4.34 3.64
N TRP A 91 17.65 5.52 3.99
CA TRP A 91 19.08 5.78 4.17
C TRP A 91 19.72 4.85 5.20
N SER A 92 19.07 4.69 6.35
CA SER A 92 19.54 3.80 7.41
C SER A 92 19.58 2.34 6.97
N LYS A 93 18.56 1.88 6.24
CA LYS A 93 18.50 0.52 5.68
C LYS A 93 19.59 0.27 4.64
N LEU A 94 19.84 1.23 3.74
CA LEU A 94 20.89 1.14 2.73
C LEU A 94 22.27 1.02 3.39
N ILE A 95 22.55 1.82 4.42
CA ILE A 95 23.81 1.71 5.19
C ILE A 95 23.95 0.34 5.86
N GLN A 96 22.87 -0.25 6.38
CA GLN A 96 22.93 -1.58 6.99
C GLN A 96 23.20 -2.69 5.98
N ILE A 97 22.71 -2.56 4.75
CA ILE A 97 22.91 -3.55 3.68
C ILE A 97 24.33 -3.49 3.11
N LEU A 98 24.92 -2.30 3.07
CA LEU A 98 26.26 -2.07 2.51
C LEU A 98 27.41 -2.32 3.50
N LYS A 99 27.11 -2.83 4.70
CA LYS A 99 28.09 -3.26 5.71
C LYS A 99 28.25 -4.76 5.67
#